data_AF-F6UAY5-F1
#
_entry.id   AF-F6UAY5-F1
#
_cell.length_a   1.000
_cell.length_b   1.000
_cell.length_c   1.000
_cell.angle_alpha   90.00
_cell.angle_beta   90.00
_cell.angle_gamma   90.00
#
_symmetry.space_group_name_H-M   'P 1'
#
loop_
_entity.id
_entity.type
_entity.pdbx_description
1 polymer ?
#
loop_
_entity_poly.entity_id
_entity_poly.type
_entity_poly.pdbx_seq_one_letter_code
_entity_poly.pdbx_strand_id
1 'polypeptide(L)'
;MDEGSIEQRSNIAPSPSSGLTFPSTTMTSHVQQTGTYQRRFEIVWKKLQLTRDERVNIAMKYGGDGFNARLSESVAAWEKVCEFILKREKLLHELELFEREASDPKRLLQKGSSVNRLKEAKQRSKLYKKLQNVDDIIYPLLHNIEKRFTDVVSFKGRPYMDKMEYDKVEMLYWLQQERRCHALSNNGQHEQLACFASDNYFNPQVTIPQLNQRCPDSQN
;
A
#
# COMPACT_ATOMS: atom_id res chain seq x y z
N MET A 1 60.10 -0.99 -82.47
CA MET A 1 59.07 -0.80 -83.52
C MET A 1 57.72 -1.21 -82.91
N ASP A 2 57.20 -0.44 -81.97
CA ASP A 2 56.45 0.81 -82.22
C ASP A 2 55.49 0.74 -83.42
N GLU A 3 54.24 1.22 -83.34
CA GLU A 3 53.54 1.95 -82.25
C GLU A 3 52.01 1.74 -82.37
N GLY A 4 51.17 2.26 -81.46
CA GLY A 4 49.69 2.11 -81.62
C GLY A 4 48.77 2.60 -80.49
N SER A 5 48.56 3.93 -80.37
CA SER A 5 47.87 4.58 -79.24
C SER A 5 46.66 5.44 -79.69
N ILE A 6 45.47 5.45 -79.06
CA ILE A 6 44.87 4.58 -78.01
C ILE A 6 43.47 4.07 -78.47
N GLU A 7 42.24 4.27 -77.91
CA GLU A 7 41.68 5.01 -76.75
C GLU A 7 40.40 4.35 -76.14
N GLN A 8 40.04 4.86 -74.95
CA GLN A 8 38.86 4.69 -74.08
C GLN A 8 37.50 4.20 -74.65
N ARG A 9 36.82 3.32 -73.88
CA ARG A 9 35.51 3.65 -73.26
C ARG A 9 35.14 2.72 -72.10
N SER A 10 34.71 3.31 -70.99
CA SER A 10 34.25 2.61 -69.78
C SER A 10 32.74 2.34 -69.82
N ASN A 11 32.32 1.24 -69.18
CA ASN A 11 31.03 1.14 -68.48
C ASN A 11 31.07 -0.05 -67.51
N ILE A 12 30.84 0.20 -66.23
CA ILE A 12 30.93 -0.81 -65.16
C ILE A 12 29.51 -1.29 -64.83
N ALA A 13 29.29 -2.59 -64.94
CA ALA A 13 28.07 -3.28 -64.48
C ALA A 13 28.30 -3.88 -63.07
N PRO A 14 27.24 -4.11 -62.27
CA PRO A 14 27.34 -3.91 -60.82
C PRO A 14 27.86 -5.12 -60.03
N SER A 15 28.63 -4.82 -58.98
CA SER A 15 28.92 -5.75 -57.89
C SER A 15 27.66 -6.07 -57.09
N PRO A 16 27.37 -7.34 -56.76
CA PRO A 16 26.30 -7.68 -55.82
C PRO A 16 26.74 -7.29 -54.39
N SER A 17 26.04 -6.32 -53.77
CA SER A 17 26.27 -6.02 -52.36
C SER A 17 25.68 -7.13 -51.48
N SER A 18 26.49 -7.67 -50.57
CA SER A 18 26.05 -8.72 -49.63
C SER A 18 25.09 -8.13 -48.61
N GLY A 19 23.79 -8.27 -48.85
CA GLY A 19 22.73 -7.77 -47.98
C GLY A 19 22.63 -8.53 -46.66
N LEU A 20 23.48 -8.19 -45.68
CA LEU A 20 23.31 -8.60 -44.28
C LEU A 20 22.18 -7.80 -43.62
N THR A 21 20.94 -8.15 -43.97
CA THR A 21 19.73 -7.55 -43.39
C THR A 21 19.53 -8.06 -41.96
N PHE A 22 20.14 -7.38 -40.98
CA PHE A 22 19.86 -7.65 -39.56
C PHE A 22 18.39 -7.35 -39.25
N PRO A 23 17.60 -8.31 -38.71
CA PRO A 23 16.19 -8.09 -38.36
C PRO A 23 16.06 -7.28 -37.05
N SER A 24 16.43 -6.00 -37.10
CA SER A 24 16.37 -5.07 -35.97
C SER A 24 14.93 -4.55 -35.78
N THR A 25 14.07 -5.36 -35.16
CA THR A 25 12.65 -5.00 -34.97
C THR A 25 12.08 -5.43 -33.61
N THR A 26 12.58 -6.50 -32.99
CA THR A 26 11.98 -7.07 -31.76
C THR A 26 12.34 -6.31 -30.47
N MET A 27 13.51 -5.68 -30.39
CA MET A 27 14.07 -5.15 -29.14
C MET A 27 13.32 -3.94 -28.55
N THR A 28 12.84 -3.03 -29.39
CA THR A 28 12.24 -1.76 -28.94
C THR A 28 10.95 -1.96 -28.13
N SER A 29 10.17 -2.98 -28.47
CA SER A 29 8.87 -3.27 -27.83
C SER A 29 9.01 -3.83 -26.41
N HIS A 30 10.10 -4.54 -26.11
CA HIS A 30 10.33 -5.15 -24.79
C HIS A 30 10.70 -4.10 -23.75
N VAL A 31 11.66 -3.23 -24.08
CA VAL A 31 12.14 -2.15 -23.20
C VAL A 31 11.04 -1.15 -22.83
N GLN A 32 10.11 -0.88 -23.76
CA GLN A 32 8.95 -0.03 -23.47
C GLN A 32 7.96 -0.71 -22.50
N GLN A 33 7.70 -2.01 -22.67
CA GLN A 33 6.78 -2.74 -21.81
C GLN A 33 7.31 -2.86 -20.36
N THR A 34 8.57 -3.26 -20.16
CA THR A 34 9.16 -3.36 -18.82
C THR A 34 9.11 -2.03 -18.06
N GLY A 35 9.36 -0.91 -18.74
CA GLY A 35 9.19 0.43 -18.16
C GLY A 35 7.75 0.75 -17.72
N THR A 36 6.72 0.28 -18.44
CA THR A 36 5.32 0.43 -17.98
C THR A 36 5.00 -0.43 -16.76
N TYR A 37 5.51 -1.67 -16.71
CA TYR A 37 5.29 -2.57 -15.57
C TYR A 37 6.00 -2.08 -14.30
N GLN A 38 7.24 -1.61 -14.40
CA GLN A 38 7.95 -0.97 -13.28
C GLN A 38 7.15 0.20 -12.70
N ARG A 39 6.68 1.12 -13.55
CA ARG A 39 5.92 2.30 -13.11
C ARG A 39 4.61 1.93 -12.40
N ARG A 40 3.93 0.87 -12.85
CA ARG A 40 2.73 0.31 -12.19
C ARG A 40 3.07 -0.29 -10.82
N PHE A 41 4.13 -1.08 -10.74
CA PHE A 41 4.64 -1.61 -9.46
C PHE A 41 4.99 -0.48 -8.48
N GLU A 42 5.69 0.56 -8.91
CA GLU A 42 6.02 1.71 -8.06
C GLU A 42 4.77 2.40 -7.48
N ILE A 43 3.68 2.49 -8.23
CA ILE A 43 2.41 3.05 -7.74
C ILE A 43 1.81 2.14 -6.66
N VAL A 44 1.86 0.82 -6.85
CA VAL A 44 1.44 -0.16 -5.83
C VAL A 44 2.30 -0.08 -4.57
N TRP A 45 3.62 -0.05 -4.70
CA TRP A 45 4.54 0.01 -3.55
C TRP A 45 4.39 1.32 -2.76
N LYS A 46 4.16 2.46 -3.43
CA LYS A 46 3.88 3.75 -2.80
C LYS A 46 2.53 3.72 -2.05
N LYS A 47 1.49 3.10 -2.63
CA LYS A 47 0.17 2.91 -2.00
C LYS A 47 0.24 2.00 -0.76
N LEU A 48 0.96 0.88 -0.85
CA LEU A 48 1.15 -0.08 0.25
C LEU A 48 2.15 0.40 1.31
N GLN A 49 2.87 1.49 1.05
CA GLN A 49 3.89 2.06 1.92
C GLN A 49 4.99 1.04 2.27
N LEU A 50 5.43 0.28 1.26
CA LEU A 50 6.53 -0.68 1.42
C LEU A 50 7.82 0.04 1.87
N THR A 51 8.62 -0.64 2.68
CA THR A 51 9.97 -0.22 3.08
C THR A 51 10.89 -0.05 1.86
N ARG A 52 12.11 0.47 2.08
CA ARG A 52 13.12 0.53 1.01
C ARG A 52 13.51 -0.88 0.56
N ASP A 53 13.68 -1.79 1.50
CA ASP A 53 14.35 -3.07 1.27
C ASP A 53 13.39 -4.08 0.60
N GLU A 54 12.11 -4.07 0.96
CA GLU A 54 11.05 -4.76 0.21
C GLU A 54 11.02 -4.30 -1.26
N ARG A 55 11.09 -2.99 -1.52
CA ARG A 55 11.11 -2.44 -2.89
C ARG A 55 12.36 -2.87 -3.67
N VAL A 56 13.53 -2.90 -3.03
CA VAL A 56 14.77 -3.38 -3.65
C VAL A 56 14.68 -4.87 -3.97
N ASN A 57 14.18 -5.69 -3.04
CA ASN A 57 14.00 -7.13 -3.25
C ASN A 57 13.04 -7.45 -4.41
N ILE A 58 11.89 -6.76 -4.47
CA ILE A 58 10.93 -6.93 -5.57
C ILE A 58 11.53 -6.43 -6.90
N ALA A 59 12.26 -5.30 -6.89
CA ALA A 59 12.92 -4.78 -8.09
C ALA A 59 13.99 -5.73 -8.65
N MET A 60 14.84 -6.33 -7.79
CA MET A 60 15.83 -7.34 -8.22
C MET A 60 15.15 -8.58 -8.81
N LYS A 61 14.05 -9.04 -8.19
CA LYS A 61 13.30 -10.22 -8.62
C LYS A 61 12.60 -10.06 -9.98
N TYR A 62 11.95 -8.92 -10.20
CA TYR A 62 11.15 -8.66 -11.40
C TYR A 62 11.92 -7.93 -12.51
N GLY A 63 13.11 -7.38 -12.22
CA GLY A 63 14.04 -6.84 -13.21
C GLY A 63 14.94 -7.87 -13.89
N GLY A 64 14.96 -9.12 -13.40
CA GLY A 64 15.72 -10.22 -14.00
C GLY A 64 14.96 -10.95 -15.11
N ASP A 65 15.66 -11.36 -16.17
CA ASP A 65 15.05 -11.85 -17.41
C ASP A 65 14.08 -13.03 -17.23
N GLY A 66 14.35 -13.92 -16.27
CA GLY A 66 13.55 -15.10 -15.97
C GLY A 66 12.12 -14.80 -15.49
N PHE A 67 11.79 -13.57 -15.09
CA PHE A 67 10.45 -13.19 -14.64
C PHE A 67 9.59 -12.47 -15.70
N ASN A 68 10.17 -12.09 -16.85
CA ASN A 68 9.48 -11.32 -17.90
C ASN A 68 8.13 -11.94 -18.35
N ALA A 69 8.10 -13.27 -18.56
CA ALA A 69 6.90 -13.99 -18.99
C ALA A 69 5.75 -13.99 -17.94
N ARG A 70 6.03 -13.57 -16.70
CA ARG A 70 5.08 -13.57 -15.56
C ARG A 70 4.84 -12.17 -14.99
N LEU A 71 5.58 -11.17 -15.47
CA LEU A 71 5.58 -9.78 -15.00
C LEU A 71 4.22 -9.08 -15.18
N SER A 72 3.54 -9.35 -16.29
CA SER A 72 2.21 -8.79 -16.57
C SER A 72 1.15 -9.30 -15.59
N GLU A 73 1.19 -10.59 -15.25
CA GLU A 73 0.28 -11.22 -14.30
C GLU A 73 0.57 -10.80 -12.85
N SER A 74 1.85 -10.70 -12.46
CA SER A 74 2.22 -10.30 -11.10
C SER A 74 1.81 -8.87 -10.82
N VAL A 75 2.07 -7.93 -11.75
CA VAL A 75 1.62 -6.53 -11.64
C VAL A 75 0.10 -6.48 -11.49
N ALA A 76 -0.66 -7.22 -12.30
CA ALA A 76 -2.12 -7.24 -12.23
C ALA A 76 -2.65 -7.81 -10.90
N ALA A 77 -2.00 -8.85 -10.35
CA ALA A 77 -2.35 -9.41 -9.04
C ALA A 77 -2.04 -8.44 -7.90
N TRP A 78 -0.85 -7.83 -7.90
CA TRP A 78 -0.41 -6.83 -6.92
C TRP A 78 -1.27 -5.55 -6.96
N GLU A 79 -1.66 -5.07 -8.14
CA GLU A 79 -2.60 -3.96 -8.29
C GLU A 79 -3.98 -4.30 -7.70
N LYS A 80 -4.51 -5.49 -8.03
CA LYS A 80 -5.82 -5.93 -7.55
C LYS A 80 -5.86 -6.10 -6.03
N VAL A 81 -4.86 -6.75 -5.42
CA VAL A 81 -4.84 -6.88 -3.95
C VAL A 81 -4.64 -5.53 -3.27
N CYS A 82 -3.86 -4.63 -3.86
CA CYS A 82 -3.67 -3.26 -3.35
C CYS A 82 -4.99 -2.45 -3.31
N GLU A 83 -5.87 -2.60 -4.31
CA GLU A 83 -7.19 -1.98 -4.28
C GLU A 83 -8.02 -2.45 -3.06
N PHE A 84 -8.10 -3.76 -2.85
CA PHE A 84 -8.88 -4.31 -1.73
C PHE A 84 -8.23 -4.02 -0.36
N ILE A 85 -6.90 -4.04 -0.26
CA ILE A 85 -6.15 -3.60 0.94
C ILE A 85 -6.53 -2.17 1.31
N LEU A 86 -6.41 -1.20 0.39
CA LEU A 86 -6.75 0.20 0.67
C LEU A 86 -8.24 0.38 1.04
N LYS A 87 -9.13 -0.38 0.41
CA LYS A 87 -10.56 -0.43 0.72
C LYS A 87 -10.80 -0.96 2.14
N ARG A 88 -10.05 -1.97 2.58
CA ARG A 88 -10.13 -2.55 3.92
C ARG A 88 -9.57 -1.59 5.00
N GLU A 89 -8.41 -0.98 4.77
CA GLU A 89 -7.84 0.02 5.68
C GLU A 89 -8.81 1.21 5.89
N LYS A 90 -9.48 1.67 4.82
CA LYS A 90 -10.53 2.68 4.95
C LYS A 90 -11.70 2.21 5.81
N LEU A 91 -12.16 0.97 5.64
CA LEU A 91 -13.26 0.41 6.43
C LEU A 91 -12.88 0.18 7.90
N LEU A 92 -11.62 -0.11 8.17
CA LEU A 92 -11.08 -0.22 9.53
C LEU A 92 -11.06 1.15 10.21
N HIS A 93 -10.67 2.22 9.50
CA HIS A 93 -10.74 3.59 10.00
C HIS A 93 -12.19 4.10 10.16
N GLU A 94 -13.12 3.76 9.24
CA GLU A 94 -14.57 4.00 9.42
C GLU A 94 -15.12 3.33 10.70
N LEU A 95 -14.57 2.16 11.07
CA LEU A 95 -14.92 1.44 12.29
C LEU A 95 -14.27 2.03 13.55
N GLU A 96 -12.98 2.38 13.49
CA GLU A 96 -12.23 3.02 14.58
C GLU A 96 -12.92 4.30 15.06
N LEU A 97 -13.23 5.22 14.13
CA LEU A 97 -13.93 6.47 14.42
C LEU A 97 -15.29 6.21 15.08
N PHE A 98 -16.03 5.24 14.56
CA PHE A 98 -17.31 4.82 15.13
C PHE A 98 -17.16 4.25 16.56
N GLU A 99 -16.17 3.38 16.82
CA GLU A 99 -15.97 2.79 18.15
C GLU A 99 -15.37 3.77 19.17
N ARG A 100 -14.69 4.82 18.72
CA ARG A 100 -14.20 5.89 19.60
C ARG A 100 -15.36 6.59 20.32
N GLU A 101 -16.47 6.82 19.62
CA GLU A 101 -17.74 7.32 20.17
C GLU A 101 -18.62 6.20 20.77
N ALA A 102 -18.90 5.15 19.99
CA ALA A 102 -19.86 4.09 20.29
C ALA A 102 -19.41 3.12 21.40
N SER A 103 -18.17 3.25 21.89
CA SER A 103 -17.67 2.53 23.07
C SER A 103 -17.11 3.44 24.18
N ASP A 104 -17.43 4.74 24.20
CA ASP A 104 -17.15 5.61 25.37
C ASP A 104 -18.01 5.21 26.59
N PRO A 105 -17.41 4.83 27.75
CA PRO A 105 -18.14 4.53 28.98
C PRO A 105 -19.02 5.68 29.50
N LYS A 106 -18.66 6.95 29.25
CA LYS A 106 -19.42 8.12 29.71
C LYS A 106 -20.84 8.13 29.13
N ARG A 107 -21.05 7.53 27.95
CA ARG A 107 -22.38 7.41 27.30
C ARG A 107 -23.37 6.58 28.11
N LEU A 108 -22.90 5.69 29.01
CA LEU A 108 -23.77 4.90 29.91
C LEU A 108 -24.48 5.77 30.96
N LEU A 109 -23.97 6.96 31.25
CA LEU A 109 -24.56 7.91 32.20
C LEU A 109 -25.67 8.78 31.56
N GLN A 110 -25.82 8.74 30.23
CA GLN A 110 -26.80 9.56 29.51
C GLN A 110 -28.16 8.85 29.34
N LYS A 111 -29.23 9.49 29.81
CA LYS A 111 -30.61 8.96 29.73
C LYS A 111 -31.17 9.08 28.30
N GLY A 112 -30.99 8.02 27.50
CA GLY A 112 -31.57 7.91 26.14
C GLY A 112 -31.32 6.56 25.45
N SER A 113 -31.14 5.50 26.24
CA SER A 113 -30.19 4.42 25.90
C SER A 113 -30.62 3.44 24.77
N SER A 114 -31.86 2.93 24.79
CA SER A 114 -32.22 1.70 24.05
C SER A 114 -32.22 1.86 22.51
N VAL A 115 -32.93 2.85 21.98
CA VAL A 115 -33.09 3.06 20.53
C VAL A 115 -31.75 3.42 19.88
N ASN A 116 -30.92 4.21 20.56
CA ASN A 116 -29.61 4.58 20.05
C ASN A 116 -28.63 3.39 20.07
N ARG A 117 -28.60 2.59 21.14
CA ARG A 117 -27.83 1.32 21.16
C ARG A 117 -28.27 0.32 20.09
N LEU A 118 -29.56 0.29 19.72
CA LEU A 118 -30.04 -0.53 18.61
C LEU A 118 -29.58 0.00 17.23
N LYS A 119 -29.47 1.33 17.06
CA LYS A 119 -28.86 1.95 15.86
C LYS A 119 -27.36 1.65 15.80
N GLU A 120 -26.64 1.86 16.89
CA GLU A 120 -25.20 1.55 17.04
C GLU A 120 -24.91 0.08 16.68
N ALA A 121 -25.64 -0.88 17.27
CA ALA A 121 -25.46 -2.29 16.99
C ALA A 121 -25.71 -2.66 15.52
N LYS A 122 -26.74 -2.05 14.89
CA LYS A 122 -27.00 -2.22 13.45
C LYS A 122 -25.91 -1.57 12.58
N GLN A 123 -25.28 -0.48 13.02
CA GLN A 123 -24.17 0.18 12.30
C GLN A 123 -22.87 -0.64 12.42
N ARG A 124 -22.52 -1.10 13.63
CA ARG A 124 -21.41 -2.04 13.89
C ARG A 124 -21.53 -3.30 13.01
N SER A 125 -22.71 -3.92 13.00
CA SER A 125 -22.97 -5.12 12.18
C SER A 125 -22.80 -4.87 10.68
N LYS A 126 -23.18 -3.67 10.19
CA LYS A 126 -22.93 -3.28 8.79
C LYS A 126 -21.45 -3.10 8.50
N LEU A 127 -20.69 -2.45 9.39
CA LEU A 127 -19.24 -2.25 9.23
C LEU A 127 -18.48 -3.58 9.28
N TYR A 128 -18.80 -4.46 10.24
CA TYR A 128 -18.21 -5.81 10.31
C TYR A 128 -18.52 -6.64 9.06
N LYS A 129 -19.76 -6.56 8.53
CA LYS A 129 -20.09 -7.25 7.27
C LYS A 129 -19.37 -6.64 6.06
N LYS A 130 -19.19 -5.32 5.99
CA LYS A 130 -18.37 -4.68 4.94
C LYS A 130 -16.91 -5.17 5.00
N LEU A 131 -16.34 -5.27 6.21
CA LEU A 131 -14.98 -5.77 6.44
C LEU A 131 -14.86 -7.24 6.02
N GLN A 132 -15.73 -8.13 6.52
CA GLN A 132 -15.69 -9.55 6.17
C GLN A 132 -15.80 -9.77 4.66
N ASN A 133 -16.75 -9.10 3.99
CA ASN A 133 -16.91 -9.15 2.53
C ASN A 133 -15.66 -8.69 1.74
N VAL A 134 -14.71 -8.00 2.37
CA VAL A 134 -13.42 -7.61 1.78
C VAL A 134 -12.30 -8.54 2.25
N ASP A 135 -12.31 -8.98 3.52
CA ASP A 135 -11.43 -10.03 4.05
C ASP A 135 -11.50 -11.29 3.16
N ASP A 136 -12.72 -11.74 2.84
CA ASP A 136 -13.04 -12.89 1.98
C ASP A 136 -12.47 -12.77 0.55
N ILE A 137 -12.19 -11.55 0.07
CA ILE A 137 -11.60 -11.27 -1.25
C ILE A 137 -10.08 -11.16 -1.15
N ILE A 138 -9.55 -10.58 -0.06
CA ILE A 138 -8.11 -10.38 0.11
C ILE A 138 -7.39 -11.71 0.37
N TYR A 139 -7.91 -12.59 1.24
CA TYR A 139 -7.27 -13.87 1.55
C TYR A 139 -6.89 -14.70 0.30
N PRO A 140 -7.82 -15.01 -0.64
CA PRO A 140 -7.46 -15.77 -1.84
C PRO A 140 -6.54 -15.00 -2.80
N LEU A 141 -6.54 -13.66 -2.80
CA LEU A 141 -5.58 -12.87 -3.60
C LEU A 141 -4.17 -12.93 -3.02
N LEU A 142 -4.02 -12.81 -1.70
CA LEU A 142 -2.73 -12.93 -1.02
C LEU A 142 -2.13 -14.32 -1.21
N HIS A 143 -2.92 -15.37 -0.95
CA HIS A 143 -2.45 -16.75 -1.15
C HIS A 143 -2.16 -17.05 -2.63
N ASN A 144 -2.84 -16.40 -3.58
CA ASN A 144 -2.48 -16.51 -5.01
C ASN A 144 -1.12 -15.89 -5.30
N ILE A 145 -0.81 -14.73 -4.72
CA ILE A 145 0.46 -14.03 -4.91
C ILE A 145 1.62 -14.79 -4.26
N GLU A 146 1.44 -15.24 -3.02
CA GLU A 146 2.35 -16.13 -2.30
C GLU A 146 2.62 -17.40 -3.11
N LYS A 147 1.58 -18.16 -3.47
CA LYS A 147 1.73 -19.47 -4.12
C LYS A 147 2.25 -19.38 -5.56
N ARG A 148 1.85 -18.37 -6.33
CA ARG A 148 2.26 -18.25 -7.74
C ARG A 148 3.59 -17.53 -7.89
N PHE A 149 3.84 -16.47 -7.13
CA PHE A 149 5.00 -15.61 -7.33
C PHE A 149 6.03 -15.71 -6.21
N THR A 150 5.71 -16.34 -5.07
CA THR A 150 6.58 -16.41 -3.88
C THR A 150 6.89 -15.01 -3.35
N ASP A 151 5.85 -14.18 -3.30
CA ASP A 151 5.85 -12.81 -2.79
C ASP A 151 5.00 -12.74 -1.52
N VAL A 152 5.50 -12.08 -0.47
CA VAL A 152 4.68 -11.67 0.68
C VAL A 152 4.26 -10.21 0.47
N VAL A 153 2.96 -9.95 0.46
CA VAL A 153 2.43 -8.58 0.37
C VAL A 153 2.28 -8.01 1.77
N SER A 154 2.95 -6.89 2.03
CA SER A 154 2.84 -6.14 3.28
C SER A 154 2.07 -4.83 3.11
N PHE A 155 1.69 -4.23 4.23
CA PHE A 155 1.25 -2.83 4.30
C PHE A 155 2.01 -2.15 5.43
N LYS A 156 2.68 -1.03 5.14
CA LYS A 156 3.58 -0.34 6.09
C LYS A 156 4.64 -1.26 6.73
N GLY A 157 5.12 -2.26 5.99
CA GLY A 157 6.12 -3.23 6.46
C GLY A 157 5.59 -4.40 7.31
N ARG A 158 4.29 -4.48 7.61
CA ARG A 158 3.67 -5.66 8.25
C ARG A 158 3.04 -6.59 7.20
N PRO A 159 3.31 -7.90 7.19
CA PRO A 159 2.65 -8.85 6.29
C PRO A 159 1.13 -8.77 6.42
N TYR A 160 0.41 -8.74 5.28
CA TYR A 160 -1.00 -8.37 5.33
C TYR A 160 -1.92 -9.47 5.86
N MET A 161 -1.57 -10.75 5.69
CA MET A 161 -2.32 -11.86 6.31
C MET A 161 -2.31 -11.75 7.83
N ASP A 162 -1.13 -11.59 8.43
CA ASP A 162 -0.96 -11.39 9.88
C ASP A 162 -1.73 -10.14 10.34
N LYS A 163 -1.60 -9.03 9.62
CA LYS A 163 -2.32 -7.79 9.93
C LYS A 163 -3.85 -8.00 9.95
N MET A 164 -4.38 -8.81 9.03
CA MET A 164 -5.82 -9.07 8.96
C MET A 164 -6.40 -9.80 10.18
N GLU A 165 -5.59 -10.65 10.83
CA GLU A 165 -5.97 -11.39 12.03
C GLU A 165 -6.13 -10.45 13.24
N TYR A 166 -5.13 -9.61 13.51
CA TYR A 166 -5.07 -8.83 14.76
C TYR A 166 -5.70 -7.44 14.70
N ASP A 167 -5.78 -6.79 13.52
CA ASP A 167 -6.25 -5.40 13.34
C ASP A 167 -7.46 -5.01 14.19
N LYS A 168 -8.50 -5.86 14.18
CA LYS A 168 -9.79 -5.59 14.84
C LYS A 168 -9.66 -5.61 16.37
N VAL A 169 -8.75 -6.43 16.90
CA VAL A 169 -8.47 -6.56 18.34
C VAL A 169 -7.49 -5.48 18.80
N GLU A 170 -6.43 -5.23 18.02
CA GLU A 170 -5.47 -4.15 18.26
C GLU A 170 -6.14 -2.78 18.28
N MET A 171 -6.99 -2.46 17.28
CA MET A 171 -7.76 -1.21 17.23
C MET A 171 -8.61 -0.99 18.50
N LEU A 172 -9.33 -2.03 18.97
CA LEU A 172 -10.13 -1.94 20.20
C LEU A 172 -9.27 -1.80 21.45
N TYR A 173 -8.11 -2.49 21.50
CA TYR A 173 -7.14 -2.36 22.56
C TYR A 173 -6.56 -0.94 22.64
N TRP A 174 -6.09 -0.37 21.52
CA TRP A 174 -5.53 0.98 21.48
C TRP A 174 -6.54 2.06 21.87
N LEU A 175 -7.79 1.97 21.40
CA LEU A 175 -8.87 2.87 21.85
C LEU A 175 -9.13 2.75 23.37
N GLN A 176 -8.92 1.58 23.96
CA GLN A 176 -9.07 1.38 25.40
C GLN A 176 -7.83 1.84 26.20
N GLN A 177 -6.64 1.80 25.61
CA GLN A 177 -5.42 2.38 26.19
C GLN A 177 -5.47 3.92 26.17
N GLU A 178 -5.86 4.53 25.04
CA GLU A 178 -6.04 5.99 24.93
C GLU A 178 -6.96 6.52 26.05
N ARG A 179 -8.10 5.86 26.26
CA ARG A 179 -9.06 6.20 27.34
C ARG A 179 -8.45 6.08 28.74
N ARG A 180 -7.57 5.10 28.98
CA ARG A 180 -6.86 4.94 30.26
C ARG A 180 -5.85 6.06 30.48
N CYS A 181 -5.01 6.35 29.49
CA CYS A 181 -4.03 7.45 29.55
C CYS A 181 -4.74 8.79 29.82
N HIS A 182 -5.81 9.11 29.09
CA HIS A 182 -6.58 10.34 29.29
C HIS A 182 -7.22 10.43 30.70
N ALA A 183 -7.68 9.32 31.26
CA ALA A 183 -8.21 9.29 32.63
C ALA A 183 -7.13 9.56 33.69
N LEU A 184 -5.91 9.03 33.50
CA LEU A 184 -4.78 9.29 34.39
C LEU A 184 -4.28 10.74 34.28
N SER A 185 -4.22 11.29 33.06
CA SER A 185 -3.86 12.71 32.82
C SER A 185 -4.80 13.66 33.55
N ASN A 186 -6.12 13.46 33.41
CA ASN A 186 -7.14 14.29 34.05
C ASN A 186 -7.07 14.24 35.58
N ASN A 187 -6.49 13.18 36.15
CA ASN A 187 -6.32 12.99 37.59
C ASN A 187 -4.96 13.49 38.10
N GLY A 188 -4.19 14.22 37.28
CA GLY A 188 -2.94 14.90 37.68
C GLY A 188 -1.67 14.05 37.64
N GLN A 189 -1.71 12.81 37.15
CA GLN A 189 -0.53 11.93 37.09
C GLN A 189 0.26 12.14 35.78
N HIS A 190 1.10 13.19 35.79
CA HIS A 190 1.78 13.69 34.58
C HIS A 190 2.95 12.82 34.07
N GLU A 191 3.57 12.00 34.91
CA GLU A 191 4.87 11.36 34.62
C GLU A 191 4.80 10.11 33.74
N GLN A 192 3.64 9.45 33.61
CA GLN A 192 3.50 8.21 32.82
C GLN A 192 3.26 8.43 31.32
N LEU A 193 3.15 9.69 30.87
CA LEU A 193 2.68 10.02 29.52
C LEU A 193 3.70 9.77 28.40
N ALA A 194 5.00 9.73 28.71
CA ALA A 194 6.05 9.60 27.69
C ALA A 194 6.20 8.17 27.12
N CYS A 195 5.67 7.14 27.79
CA CYS A 195 5.99 5.74 27.49
C CYS A 195 5.19 5.14 26.32
N PHE A 196 4.04 5.73 25.94
CA PHE A 196 3.08 5.09 25.04
C PHE A 196 3.12 5.58 23.57
N ALA A 197 4.06 6.48 23.21
CA ALA A 197 4.10 7.13 21.90
C ALA A 197 5.16 6.57 20.92
N SER A 198 5.99 5.62 21.35
CA SER A 198 7.08 5.02 20.55
C SER A 198 6.57 4.00 19.52
N ASP A 199 5.54 3.24 19.89
CA ASP A 199 5.21 1.97 19.23
C ASP A 199 4.27 2.19 18.03
N ASN A 200 4.88 2.62 16.93
CA ASN A 200 4.23 3.07 15.69
C ASN A 200 3.51 1.94 14.92
N TYR A 201 2.37 1.48 15.43
CA TYR A 201 1.48 0.53 14.75
C TYR A 201 0.09 1.07 14.40
N PHE A 202 -0.24 2.31 14.77
CA PHE A 202 -1.37 3.03 14.17
C PHE A 202 -1.08 4.52 13.91
N ASN A 203 -1.97 5.17 13.14
CA ASN A 203 -1.75 6.41 12.40
C ASN A 203 -1.39 7.65 13.26
N PRO A 204 -0.22 8.31 13.07
CA PRO A 204 0.19 9.50 13.83
C PRO A 204 -0.50 10.80 13.37
N GLN A 205 -1.78 10.72 12.99
CA GLN A 205 -2.64 11.87 12.66
C GLN A 205 -3.69 12.14 13.75
N VAL A 206 -3.61 11.43 14.89
CA VAL A 206 -4.33 11.83 16.11
C VAL A 206 -3.60 13.03 16.71
N THR A 207 -3.91 14.22 16.19
CA THR A 207 -3.46 15.49 16.78
C THR A 207 -4.02 15.59 18.19
N ILE A 208 -3.17 15.34 19.19
CA ILE A 208 -3.44 15.71 20.58
C ILE A 208 -3.74 17.22 20.57
N PRO A 209 -4.93 17.68 20.98
CA PRO A 209 -5.22 19.10 21.05
C PRO A 209 -4.19 19.75 21.98
N GLN A 210 -3.41 20.72 21.48
CA GLN A 210 -2.35 21.32 22.27
C GLN A 210 -2.95 22.10 23.44
N LEU A 211 -2.97 21.47 24.60
CA LEU A 211 -3.56 21.98 25.84
C LEU A 211 -2.63 23.01 26.51
N ASN A 212 -2.16 23.98 25.74
CA ASN A 212 -1.20 24.99 26.20
C ASN A 212 -1.40 26.37 25.54
N GLN A 213 -2.62 26.90 25.67
CA GLN A 213 -2.84 28.33 25.74
C GLN A 213 -3.63 28.63 27.01
N ARG A 214 -2.91 29.02 28.08
CA ARG A 214 -3.54 29.66 29.24
C ARG A 214 -4.08 31.01 28.79
N CYS A 215 -5.33 31.31 29.13
CA CYS A 215 -5.78 32.70 29.16
C CYS A 215 -5.01 33.42 30.29
N PRO A 216 -4.39 34.58 30.03
CA PRO A 216 -3.97 35.47 31.11
C PRO A 216 -5.21 36.16 31.70
N ASP A 217 -5.51 35.78 32.94
CA ASP A 217 -6.09 36.56 34.03
C ASP A 217 -6.95 37.80 33.71
N SER A 218 -8.17 37.79 34.26
CA SER A 218 -9.00 38.99 34.42
C SER A 218 -9.43 39.13 35.88
N GLN A 219 -8.69 39.91 36.68
CA GLN A 219 -9.18 40.56 37.91
C GLN A 219 -8.13 41.50 38.55
N ASN A 220 -8.14 42.77 38.11
CA ASN A 220 -8.31 43.98 38.93
C ASN A 220 -7.95 45.24 38.13
#